data_AF-A0A7Y1USK6-F1
#
_entry.id   AF-A0A7Y1USK6-F1
#
_cell.length_a   1.000
_cell.length_b   1.000
_cell.length_c   1.000
_cell.angle_alpha   90.00
_cell.angle_beta   90.00
_cell.angle_gamma   90.00
#
_symmetry.space_group_name_H-M   'P 1'
#
loop_
_entity.id
_entity.type
_entity.pdbx_description
1 polymer ?
#
loop_
_entity_poly.entity_id
_entity_poly.type
_entity_poly.pdbx_seq_one_letter_code
_entity_poly.pdbx_strand_id
1 'polypeptide(L)'
;MQTIHLSEAWRVHNPRVSKVIERILNLLAFLLTVGRPVSAEEIRFTVAGYEQGEDEAFRRMFERDKELLRQLGISLEMQATDAFEVEYGYIVPEGGYELPDPGLTDEERAALWLAAQAVRLGGQPSGPEAIFKLGGVPGAIGGEPLAANL
;
A
#
# COMPACT_ATOMS: atom_id res chain seq x y z
N MET A 1 9.45 -9.01 -42.29
CA MET A 1 8.33 -8.80 -41.36
C MET A 1 8.76 -9.37 -40.01
N GLN A 2 9.23 -8.52 -39.11
CA GLN A 2 9.81 -8.91 -37.82
C GLN A 2 8.74 -8.70 -36.74
N THR A 3 8.22 -9.80 -36.21
CA THR A 3 7.17 -9.79 -35.18
C THR A 3 7.80 -9.50 -33.83
N ILE A 4 7.41 -8.38 -33.22
CA ILE A 4 7.83 -7.97 -31.89
C ILE A 4 7.13 -8.90 -30.89
N HIS A 5 7.86 -9.84 -30.30
CA HIS A 5 7.40 -10.70 -29.21
C HIS A 5 7.86 -10.06 -27.89
N LEU A 6 7.04 -9.16 -27.33
CA LEU A 6 7.22 -8.66 -25.97
C LEU A 6 5.98 -9.08 -25.16
N SER A 7 6.22 -9.60 -23.95
CA SER A 7 5.34 -9.49 -22.75
C SER A 7 4.91 -10.76 -22.00
N GLU A 8 5.80 -11.73 -21.75
CA GLU A 8 5.57 -12.72 -20.66
C GLU A 8 6.60 -12.69 -19.54
N ALA A 9 7.68 -11.89 -19.66
CA ALA A 9 8.80 -11.94 -18.71
C ALA A 9 8.67 -11.02 -17.48
N TRP A 10 7.62 -10.18 -17.34
CA TRP A 10 7.60 -9.20 -16.23
C TRP A 10 7.19 -9.77 -14.87
N ARG A 11 6.67 -11.00 -14.76
CA ARG A 11 5.98 -11.45 -13.54
C ARG A 11 6.79 -12.29 -12.53
N VAL A 12 8.08 -12.52 -12.75
CA VAL A 12 8.93 -13.24 -11.77
C VAL A 12 9.60 -12.22 -10.86
N HIS A 13 8.89 -11.85 -9.78
CA HIS A 13 9.35 -11.23 -8.53
C HIS A 13 10.77 -10.61 -8.57
N ASN A 14 10.90 -9.31 -8.91
CA ASN A 14 12.19 -8.63 -8.78
C ASN A 14 12.48 -8.41 -7.28
N PRO A 15 13.40 -9.19 -6.65
CA PRO A 15 13.57 -9.18 -5.20
C PRO A 15 14.04 -7.82 -4.68
N ARG A 16 14.66 -7.01 -5.54
CA ARG A 16 15.04 -5.64 -5.19
C ARG A 16 13.83 -4.72 -5.09
N VAL A 17 12.86 -4.84 -5.99
CA VAL A 17 11.63 -4.03 -5.94
C VAL A 17 10.81 -4.37 -4.72
N SER A 18 10.70 -5.67 -4.39
CA SER A 18 10.02 -6.12 -3.17
C SER A 18 10.62 -5.51 -1.90
N LYS A 19 11.96 -5.54 -1.77
CA LYS A 19 12.67 -4.93 -0.63
C LYS A 19 12.51 -3.41 -0.55
N VAL A 20 12.46 -2.72 -1.68
CA VAL A 20 12.23 -1.26 -1.70
C VAL A 20 10.82 -0.94 -1.21
N ILE A 21 9.81 -1.65 -1.72
CA ILE A 21 8.42 -1.47 -1.31
C ILE A 21 8.25 -1.76 0.18
N GLU A 22 8.80 -2.87 0.66
CA GLU A 22 8.78 -3.24 2.07
C GLU A 22 9.38 -2.13 2.95
N ARG A 23 10.56 -1.60 2.58
CA ARG A 23 11.19 -0.51 3.33
C ARG A 23 10.36 0.78 3.34
N ILE A 24 9.74 1.15 2.21
CA ILE A 24 8.87 2.32 2.12
C ILE A 24 7.63 2.15 3.00
N LEU A 25 7.02 0.98 2.97
CA LEU A 25 5.86 0.68 3.81
C LEU A 25 6.23 0.67 5.29
N ASN A 26 7.39 0.10 5.65
CA ASN A 26 7.88 0.13 7.03
C ASN A 26 8.15 1.55 7.51
N LEU A 27 8.79 2.39 6.67
CA LEU A 27 9.03 3.80 6.98
C LEU A 27 7.71 4.56 7.20
N LEU A 28 6.77 4.41 6.27
CA LEU A 28 5.48 5.08 6.34
C LEU A 28 4.69 4.62 7.57
N ALA A 29 4.61 3.31 7.81
CA ALA A 29 3.92 2.75 8.96
C ALA A 29 4.53 3.25 10.28
N PHE A 30 5.86 3.31 10.37
CA PHE A 30 6.54 3.86 11.55
C PHE A 30 6.18 5.33 11.79
N LEU A 31 6.31 6.19 10.78
CA LEU A 31 6.02 7.62 10.91
C LEU A 31 4.55 7.89 11.28
N LEU A 32 3.61 7.18 10.65
CA LEU A 32 2.17 7.31 10.95
C LEU A 32 1.81 6.77 12.34
N THR A 33 2.52 5.73 12.82
CA THR A 33 2.27 5.15 14.15
C THR A 33 2.80 6.06 15.26
N VAL A 34 3.98 6.66 15.06
CA VAL A 34 4.61 7.52 16.06
C VAL A 34 3.90 8.87 16.19
N GLY A 35 3.43 9.45 15.08
CA GLY A 35 2.62 10.67 15.09
C GLY A 35 3.33 11.91 15.66
N ARG A 36 4.66 11.89 15.77
CA ARG A 36 5.51 13.02 16.16
C ARG A 36 6.75 13.09 15.26
N PRO A 37 7.48 14.22 15.25
CA PRO A 37 8.76 14.28 14.57
C PRO A 37 9.74 13.24 15.15
N VAL A 38 10.42 12.51 14.26
CA VAL A 38 11.42 11.47 14.59
C VAL A 38 12.75 11.75 13.90
N SER A 39 13.86 11.58 14.60
CA SER A 39 15.18 11.88 14.02
C SER A 39 15.55 10.87 12.92
N ALA A 40 16.48 11.25 12.03
CA ALA A 40 17.02 10.33 11.03
C ALA A 40 17.68 9.11 11.67
N GLU A 41 18.30 9.29 12.83
CA GLU A 41 18.94 8.23 13.59
C GLU A 41 17.91 7.25 14.18
N GLU A 42 16.83 7.76 14.76
CA GLU A 42 15.71 6.95 15.26
C GLU A 42 15.08 6.13 14.12
N ILE A 43 14.87 6.74 12.95
CA ILE A 43 14.39 6.03 11.74
C ILE A 43 15.36 4.90 11.36
N ARG A 44 16.66 5.17 11.31
CA ARG A 44 17.67 4.18 10.89
C ARG A 44 17.66 2.94 11.78
N PHE A 45 17.51 3.13 13.10
CA PHE A 45 17.56 2.03 14.06
C PHE A 45 16.22 1.32 14.26
N THR A 46 15.10 1.95 13.93
CA THR A 46 13.77 1.39 14.20
C THR A 46 13.12 0.79 12.95
N VAL A 47 13.37 1.37 11.78
CA VAL A 47 12.69 0.96 10.54
C VAL A 47 13.48 -0.15 9.85
N ALA A 48 12.86 -1.33 9.78
CA ALA A 48 13.43 -2.49 9.11
C ALA A 48 13.78 -2.18 7.64
N GLY A 49 15.00 -2.54 7.25
CA GLY A 49 15.55 -2.23 5.92
C GLY A 49 16.51 -1.04 5.88
N TYR A 50 16.67 -0.29 6.97
CA TYR A 50 17.74 0.72 7.13
C TYR A 50 18.92 0.25 7.99
N GLU A 51 18.89 -0.97 8.55
CA GLU A 51 19.95 -1.45 9.45
C GLU A 51 21.32 -1.64 8.75
N GLN A 52 21.38 -1.49 7.42
CA GLN A 52 22.52 -1.89 6.61
C GLN A 52 23.33 -0.70 6.09
N GLY A 53 24.61 -0.67 6.46
CA GLY A 53 25.64 0.17 5.84
C GLY A 53 26.05 1.39 6.65
N GLU A 54 27.12 2.03 6.17
CA GLU A 54 27.66 3.29 6.68
C GLU A 54 26.65 4.43 6.57
N ASP A 55 26.87 5.49 7.33
CA ASP A 55 25.98 6.66 7.42
C ASP A 55 25.64 7.26 6.05
N GLU A 56 26.61 7.31 5.13
CA GLU A 56 26.41 7.82 3.77
C GLU A 56 25.49 6.93 2.94
N ALA A 57 25.55 5.60 3.12
CA ALA A 57 24.68 4.67 2.44
C ALA A 57 23.23 4.82 2.93
N PHE A 58 23.05 4.96 4.24
CA PHE A 58 21.75 5.26 4.84
C PHE A 58 21.17 6.57 4.28
N ARG A 59 21.92 7.68 4.34
CA ARG A 59 21.45 8.98 3.83
C ARG A 59 20.99 8.90 2.37
N ARG A 60 21.80 8.31 1.49
CA ARG A 60 21.42 8.13 0.07
C ARG A 60 20.21 7.22 -0.13
N MET A 61 19.99 6.25 0.75
CA MET A 61 18.82 5.38 0.71
C MET A 61 17.58 6.13 1.16
N PHE A 62 17.67 6.81 2.30
CA PHE A 62 16.59 7.58 2.89
C PHE A 62 16.13 8.73 1.98
N GLU A 63 17.05 9.49 1.38
CA GLU A 63 16.69 10.53 0.39
C GLU A 63 15.91 9.97 -0.81
N ARG A 64 16.30 8.79 -1.29
CA ARG A 64 15.56 8.13 -2.38
C ARG A 64 14.17 7.68 -1.95
N ASP A 65 14.01 7.19 -0.73
CA ASP A 65 12.70 6.78 -0.24
C ASP A 65 11.78 7.96 0.01
N LYS A 66 12.31 9.09 0.50
CA LYS A 66 11.56 10.36 0.55
C LYS A 66 11.05 10.76 -0.82
N GLU A 67 11.90 10.66 -1.85
CA GLU A 67 11.50 10.97 -3.21
C GLU A 67 10.42 10.01 -3.73
N LEU A 68 10.50 8.72 -3.41
CA LEU A 68 9.45 7.76 -3.76
C LEU A 68 8.13 8.03 -3.02
N LEU A 69 8.17 8.35 -1.73
CA LEU A 69 6.99 8.80 -0.97
C LEU A 69 6.37 10.06 -1.59
N ARG A 70 7.20 11.03 -1.98
CA ARG A 70 6.76 12.26 -2.64
C ARG A 70 6.04 11.97 -3.97
N GLN A 71 6.53 11.00 -4.75
CA GLN A 71 5.87 10.56 -5.98
C GLN A 71 4.51 9.89 -5.71
N LEU A 72 4.32 9.31 -4.52
CA LEU A 72 3.04 8.78 -4.05
C LEU A 72 2.13 9.84 -3.41
N GLY A 73 2.55 11.12 -3.40
CA GLY A 73 1.82 12.22 -2.79
C GLY A 73 2.03 12.36 -1.28
N ILE A 74 2.95 11.58 -0.69
CA ILE A 74 3.27 11.62 0.75
C ILE A 74 4.56 12.41 0.92
N SER A 75 4.48 13.64 1.42
CA SER A 75 5.66 14.46 1.71
C SER A 75 6.04 14.36 3.19
N LEU A 76 7.33 14.19 3.47
CA LEU A 76 7.85 14.33 4.84
C LEU A 76 8.22 15.79 5.09
N GLU A 77 7.82 16.30 6.24
CA GLU A 77 8.24 17.61 6.74
C GLU A 77 9.28 17.47 7.83
N MET A 78 10.14 18.48 7.96
CA MET A 78 11.01 18.62 9.11
C MET A 78 10.39 19.56 10.12
N GLN A 79 10.24 19.09 11.36
CA GLN A 79 9.70 19.86 12.47
C GLN A 79 10.57 19.66 13.71
N ALA A 80 10.54 20.61 14.63
CA ALA A 80 11.29 20.54 15.88
C ALA A 80 10.80 19.35 16.73
N THR A 81 11.74 18.62 17.32
CA THR A 81 11.43 17.52 18.27
C THR A 81 11.31 18.00 19.71
N ASP A 82 11.76 19.22 19.99
CA ASP A 82 11.74 19.85 21.30
C ASP A 82 11.19 21.29 21.22
N ALA A 83 10.84 21.86 22.38
CA ALA A 83 10.29 23.21 22.47
C ALA A 83 11.33 24.33 22.26
N PHE A 84 12.63 23.99 22.26
CA PHE A 84 13.74 24.93 22.06
C PHE A 84 14.19 24.97 20.59
N GLU A 85 13.58 24.16 19.73
CA GLU A 85 13.91 24.01 18.30
C GLU A 85 15.38 23.67 18.05
N VAL A 86 16.01 22.93 18.97
CA VAL A 86 17.42 22.55 18.87
C VAL A 86 17.58 21.33 17.97
N GLU A 87 16.66 20.37 18.10
CA GLU A 87 16.65 19.15 17.32
C GLU A 87 15.46 19.11 16.36
N TYR A 88 15.66 18.48 15.19
CA TYR A 88 14.65 18.33 14.15
C TYR A 88 14.45 16.87 13.78
N GLY A 89 13.19 16.53 13.53
CA GLY A 89 12.76 15.22 13.10
C GLY A 89 11.87 15.30 11.87
N TYR A 90 11.63 14.15 11.27
CA TYR A 90 10.74 13.96 10.13
C TYR A 90 9.36 13.54 10.62
N ILE A 91 8.32 14.10 10.02
CA ILE A 91 6.92 13.75 10.28
C ILE A 91 6.15 13.71 8.96
N VAL A 92 5.11 12.87 8.90
CA VAL A 92 4.09 12.96 7.86
C VAL A 92 3.01 13.92 8.38
N PRO A 93 2.79 15.08 7.75
CA PRO A 93 1.79 16.05 8.21
C PRO A 93 0.40 15.44 8.23
N GLU A 94 -0.39 15.75 9.25
CA GLU A 94 -1.83 15.50 9.24
C GLU A 94 -2.45 16.25 8.04
N GLY A 95 -3.27 15.56 7.25
CA GLY A 95 -3.85 16.13 6.03
C GLY A 95 -2.95 16.08 4.80
N GLY A 96 -1.64 15.85 4.94
CA GLY A 96 -0.69 15.76 3.83
C GLY A 96 -0.89 14.56 2.88
N TYR A 97 -1.85 13.70 3.20
CA TYR A 97 -2.27 12.52 2.44
C TYR A 97 -3.80 12.37 2.41
N GLU A 98 -4.55 13.45 2.68
CA GLU A 98 -6.01 13.43 2.52
C GLU A 98 -6.37 13.14 1.07
N LEU A 99 -7.09 12.04 0.85
CA LEU A 99 -7.78 11.86 -0.42
C LEU A 99 -8.95 12.85 -0.42
N PRO A 100 -9.01 13.81 -1.37
CA PRO A 100 -10.24 14.56 -1.59
C PRO A 100 -11.37 13.58 -1.87
N ASP A 101 -12.60 13.94 -1.51
CA ASP A 101 -13.77 13.08 -1.71
C ASP A 101 -13.77 12.55 -3.15
N PRO A 102 -13.58 11.23 -3.35
CA PRO A 102 -13.48 10.68 -4.70
C PRO A 102 -14.84 10.69 -5.41
N GLY A 103 -15.92 11.09 -4.74
CA GLY A 103 -17.27 11.04 -5.29
C GLY A 103 -17.77 9.60 -5.47
N LEU A 104 -17.32 8.69 -4.62
CA LEU A 104 -17.68 7.27 -4.70
C LEU A 104 -19.19 7.10 -4.51
N THR A 105 -19.81 6.30 -5.37
CA THR A 105 -21.21 5.89 -5.16
C THR A 105 -21.33 4.97 -3.94
N ASP A 106 -22.56 4.70 -3.51
CA ASP A 106 -22.81 3.75 -2.42
C ASP A 106 -22.28 2.35 -2.76
N GLU A 107 -22.43 1.91 -4.01
CA GLU A 107 -21.91 0.64 -4.50
C GLU A 107 -20.38 0.59 -4.48
N GLU A 108 -19.71 1.67 -4.92
CA GLU A 108 -18.25 1.74 -4.94
C GLU A 108 -17.66 1.78 -3.52
N ARG A 109 -18.33 2.48 -2.58
CA ARG A 109 -17.94 2.46 -1.15
C ARG A 109 -18.09 1.07 -0.55
N ALA A 110 -19.18 0.36 -0.86
CA ALA A 110 -19.36 -1.01 -0.41
C ALA A 110 -18.27 -1.95 -0.98
N ALA A 111 -17.95 -1.82 -2.26
CA ALA A 111 -16.89 -2.60 -2.91
C ALA A 111 -15.51 -2.32 -2.28
N LEU A 112 -15.19 -1.05 -2.03
CA LEU A 112 -13.92 -0.66 -1.38
C LEU A 112 -13.83 -1.20 0.04
N TRP A 113 -14.92 -1.13 0.81
CA TRP A 113 -14.96 -1.68 2.17
C TRP A 113 -14.71 -3.19 2.18
N LEU A 114 -15.34 -3.94 1.26
CA LEU A 114 -15.11 -5.37 1.10
C LEU A 114 -13.66 -5.68 0.72
N ALA A 115 -13.07 -4.92 -0.22
CA ALA A 115 -11.68 -5.06 -0.60
C ALA A 115 -10.72 -4.82 0.58
N ALA A 116 -10.99 -3.78 1.39
CA ALA A 116 -10.21 -3.48 2.58
C ALA A 116 -10.28 -4.61 3.63
N GLN A 117 -11.44 -5.27 3.79
CA GLN A 117 -11.55 -6.44 4.66
C GLN A 117 -10.73 -7.63 4.14
N ALA A 118 -10.74 -7.87 2.83
CA ALA A 118 -9.96 -8.95 2.23
C ALA A 118 -8.44 -8.75 2.44
N VAL A 119 -7.96 -7.51 2.39
CA VAL A 119 -6.56 -7.18 2.68
C VAL A 119 -6.22 -7.44 4.16
N ARG A 120 -7.08 -6.99 5.08
CA ARG A 120 -6.90 -7.19 6.54
C ARG A 120 -6.81 -8.66 6.95
N LEU A 121 -7.50 -9.54 6.24
CA LEU A 121 -7.48 -10.99 6.48
C LEU A 121 -6.22 -11.69 5.92
N GLY A 122 -5.18 -10.93 5.53
CA GLY A 122 -3.88 -11.48 5.16
C GLY A 122 -3.66 -11.64 3.66
N GLY A 123 -4.35 -10.84 2.82
CA GLY A 123 -4.09 -10.78 1.38
C GLY A 123 -4.41 -12.05 0.59
N GLN A 124 -4.93 -13.09 1.24
CA GLN A 124 -5.62 -14.16 0.54
C GLN A 124 -7.01 -13.63 0.23
N PRO A 125 -7.39 -13.43 -1.06
CA PRO A 125 -8.80 -13.35 -1.37
C PRO A 125 -9.37 -14.61 -0.77
N SER A 126 -10.27 -14.47 0.20
CA SER A 126 -11.06 -15.61 0.65
C SER A 126 -11.62 -16.16 -0.66
N GLY A 127 -11.15 -17.36 -1.05
CA GLY A 127 -11.33 -17.85 -2.41
C GLY A 127 -12.81 -17.82 -2.80
N PRO A 128 -13.19 -18.06 -4.06
CA PRO A 128 -14.60 -18.05 -4.48
C PRO A 128 -15.55 -18.78 -3.50
N GLU A 129 -15.06 -19.77 -2.75
CA GLU A 129 -15.68 -20.38 -1.56
C GLU A 129 -16.24 -19.43 -0.49
N ALA A 130 -15.58 -18.33 -0.16
CA ALA A 130 -16.05 -17.41 0.89
C ALA A 130 -17.27 -16.61 0.44
N ILE A 131 -17.38 -16.30 -0.85
CA ILE A 131 -18.59 -15.73 -1.44
C ILE A 131 -19.70 -16.80 -1.48
N PHE A 132 -19.36 -18.07 -1.73
CA PHE A 132 -20.30 -19.19 -1.65
C PHE A 132 -20.80 -19.48 -0.22
N LYS A 133 -19.97 -19.24 0.81
CA LYS A 133 -20.36 -19.37 2.23
C LYS A 133 -21.29 -18.24 2.70
N LEU A 134 -21.36 -17.13 1.97
CA LEU A 134 -22.20 -15.96 2.26
C LEU A 134 -23.51 -15.93 1.46
N GLY A 135 -23.84 -17.00 0.74
CA GLY A 135 -25.17 -17.18 0.12
C GLY A 135 -25.25 -17.03 -1.40
N GLY A 136 -24.11 -17.02 -2.11
CA GLY A 136 -24.11 -17.08 -3.57
C GLY A 136 -24.56 -18.45 -4.10
N VAL A 137 -25.81 -18.58 -4.52
CA VAL A 137 -26.30 -19.78 -5.24
C VAL A 137 -25.88 -19.65 -6.72
N PRO A 138 -25.21 -20.64 -7.32
CA PRO A 138 -25.00 -20.65 -8.77
C PRO A 138 -26.33 -20.92 -9.46
N GLY A 139 -27.03 -19.83 -9.78
CA GLY A 139 -28.26 -19.84 -10.56
C GLY A 139 -27.94 -20.02 -12.04
N ALA A 140 -28.37 -21.17 -12.55
CA ALA A 140 -28.43 -21.55 -13.95
C ALA A 140 -28.83 -20.38 -14.88
N ILE A 141 -27.97 -20.07 -15.84
CA ILE A 141 -28.35 -19.37 -17.06
C ILE A 141 -28.27 -20.37 -18.22
N GLY A 142 -29.44 -20.76 -18.74
CA GLY A 142 -29.58 -21.37 -20.07
C GLY A 142 -30.47 -22.60 -20.15
N GLY A 143 -31.78 -22.41 -20.39
CA GLY A 143 -32.69 -23.47 -20.83
C GLY A 143 -34.17 -23.10 -20.62
N GLU A 144 -34.84 -22.71 -21.69
CA GLU A 144 -36.18 -22.11 -21.76
C GLU A 144 -37.37 -22.87 -21.10
N PRO A 145 -38.51 -22.19 -20.89
CA PRO A 145 -39.64 -22.68 -20.12
C PRO A 145 -40.80 -23.23 -21.01
N LEU A 146 -41.73 -23.95 -20.36
CA LEU A 146 -43.12 -24.23 -20.76
C LEU A 146 -43.39 -25.20 -21.94
N ALA A 147 -43.85 -26.41 -21.62
CA ALA A 147 -45.26 -26.82 -21.80
C ALA A 147 -45.42 -28.33 -21.53
N ALA A 148 -46.03 -28.66 -20.40
CA ALA A 148 -46.78 -29.89 -20.27
C ALA A 148 -48.15 -29.65 -20.94
N ASN A 149 -48.48 -30.40 -21.98
CA ASN A 149 -49.82 -30.95 -22.20
C ASN A 149 -49.87 -31.90 -23.40
N LEU A 150 -50.31 -33.13 -23.09
CA LEU A 150 -50.86 -34.22 -23.92
C LEU A 150 -49.87 -35.04 -24.75
#